data_AF-U6D3D7-F1
#
_entry.id   AF-U6D3D7-F1
#
_cell.length_a   1.000
_cell.length_b   1.000
_cell.length_c   1.000
_cell.angle_alpha   90.00
_cell.angle_beta   90.00
_cell.angle_gamma   90.00
#
_symmetry.space_group_name_H-M   'P 1'
#
loop_
_entity.id
_entity.type
_entity.pdbx_description
1 polymer ?
#
loop_
_entity_poly.entity_id
_entity_poly.type
_entity_poly.pdbx_seq_one_letter_code
_entity_poly.pdbx_strand_id
1 'polypeptide(L)'
;HLSRQDLATLDVTKLTPLSHEVISRQATINIGTIGHVAHGKSTVVKAISGVHTVRFKNELERNITIKLGYANAKIYKLDDPSCPRPE
;
A
#
# COMPACT_ATOMS: atom_id res chain seq x y z
N HIS A 1 -10.62 10.18 6.70
CA HIS A 1 -11.82 9.32 6.53
C HIS A 1 -11.82 8.85 5.07
N LEU A 2 -11.91 7.55 4.78
CA LEU A 2 -11.90 7.04 3.41
C LEU A 2 -13.09 7.63 2.63
N SER A 3 -12.90 8.02 1.37
CA SER A 3 -14.00 8.53 0.54
C SER A 3 -15.09 7.46 0.40
N ARG A 4 -16.35 7.87 0.56
CA ARG A 4 -17.50 6.96 0.42
C ARG A 4 -17.57 6.54 -1.05
N GLN A 5 -17.44 5.24 -1.30
CA GLN A 5 -17.41 4.69 -2.64
C GLN A 5 -18.84 4.45 -3.11
N ASP A 6 -19.41 5.41 -3.83
CA ASP A 6 -20.72 5.25 -4.48
C ASP A 6 -20.54 4.94 -5.98
N LEU A 7 -21.36 4.04 -6.50
CA LEU A 7 -21.36 3.64 -7.92
C LEU A 7 -22.32 4.52 -8.73
N ALA A 8 -23.33 5.13 -8.10
CA ALA A 8 -24.34 5.94 -8.77
C ALA A 8 -23.80 7.30 -9.26
N THR A 9 -22.75 7.82 -8.62
CA THR A 9 -22.14 9.12 -8.94
C THR A 9 -20.90 9.00 -9.83
N LEU A 10 -20.53 7.80 -10.28
CA LEU A 10 -19.27 7.53 -10.98
C LEU A 10 -19.45 7.70 -12.50
N ASP A 11 -18.78 8.68 -13.10
CA ASP A 11 -18.76 8.87 -14.56
C ASP A 11 -17.57 8.14 -15.19
N VAL A 12 -17.83 6.96 -15.75
CA VAL A 12 -16.81 6.06 -16.31
C VAL A 12 -15.98 6.70 -17.43
N THR A 13 -16.54 7.67 -18.14
CA THR A 13 -15.89 8.30 -19.31
C THR A 13 -14.74 9.25 -18.94
N LYS A 14 -14.72 9.74 -17.69
CA LYS A 14 -13.72 10.70 -17.20
C LYS A 14 -12.66 10.07 -16.30
N LEU A 15 -12.76 8.76 -16.05
CA LEU A 15 -11.85 8.05 -15.17
C LEU A 15 -10.47 7.90 -15.82
N THR A 16 -9.45 8.33 -15.09
CA THR A 16 -8.05 8.00 -15.38
C THR A 16 -7.48 7.18 -14.23
N PRO A 17 -6.40 6.41 -14.44
CA PRO A 17 -5.72 5.69 -13.34
C PRO A 17 -5.26 6.61 -12.19
N LEU A 18 -5.08 7.91 -12.46
CA LEU A 18 -4.68 8.91 -11.48
C LEU A 18 -5.86 9.60 -10.78
N SER A 19 -7.10 9.28 -11.16
CA SER A 19 -8.29 9.82 -10.52
C SER A 19 -8.42 9.30 -9.08
N HIS A 20 -8.85 10.17 -8.16
CA HIS A 20 -8.98 9.84 -6.75
C HIS A 20 -9.96 8.69 -6.49
N GLU A 21 -10.98 8.55 -7.34
CA GLU A 21 -11.97 7.47 -7.29
C GLU A 21 -11.34 6.09 -7.56
N VAL A 22 -10.43 6.01 -8.53
CA VAL A 22 -9.70 4.78 -8.87
C VAL A 22 -8.65 4.48 -7.80
N ILE A 23 -7.85 5.46 -7.38
CA ILE A 23 -6.82 5.30 -6.33
C ILE A 23 -7.43 4.84 -5.00
N SER A 24 -8.65 5.30 -4.68
CA SER A 24 -9.37 4.86 -3.48
C SER A 24 -9.78 3.38 -3.53
N ARG A 25 -10.03 2.83 -4.72
CA ARG A 25 -10.54 1.46 -4.89
C ARG A 25 -9.45 0.44 -5.17
N GLN A 26 -8.43 0.80 -5.94
CA GLN A 26 -7.47 -0.15 -6.49
C GLN A 26 -6.03 0.39 -6.46
N ALA A 27 -5.07 -0.51 -6.27
CA ALA A 27 -3.66 -0.21 -6.47
C ALA A 27 -3.36 -0.03 -7.95
N THR A 28 -2.77 1.12 -8.31
CA THR A 28 -2.44 1.47 -9.70
C THR A 28 -1.02 1.08 -10.09
N ILE A 29 -0.13 0.92 -9.09
CA ILE A 29 1.29 0.61 -9.28
C ILE A 29 1.69 -0.51 -8.31
N ASN A 30 2.39 -1.52 -8.83
CA ASN A 30 3.03 -2.55 -8.00
C ASN A 30 4.50 -2.22 -7.79
N ILE A 31 4.96 -2.27 -6.54
CA ILE A 31 6.35 -2.01 -6.16
C ILE A 31 6.92 -3.28 -5.53
N GLY A 32 8.04 -3.78 -6.07
CA GLY A 32 8.76 -4.94 -5.54
C GLY A 32 9.98 -4.53 -4.74
N THR A 33 10.17 -5.12 -3.56
CA THR A 33 11.39 -4.94 -2.74
C THR A 33 12.33 -6.13 -2.90
N ILE A 34 13.55 -5.89 -3.39
CA ILE A 34 14.60 -6.91 -3.55
C ILE A 34 15.81 -6.62 -2.64
N GLY A 35 16.67 -7.61 -2.41
CA GLY A 35 17.87 -7.46 -1.58
C GLY A 35 18.31 -8.75 -0.87
N HIS A 36 19.45 -8.68 -0.18
CA HIS A 36 20.09 -9.83 0.49
C HIS A 36 19.28 -10.36 1.68
N VAL A 37 19.57 -11.59 2.11
CA VAL A 37 18.91 -12.21 3.27
C VAL A 37 19.11 -11.36 4.53
N ALA A 38 18.11 -11.32 5.40
CA ALA A 38 18.08 -10.53 6.64
C ALA A 38 18.15 -8.98 6.51
N HIS A 39 18.13 -8.39 5.31
CA HIS A 39 18.10 -6.93 5.13
C HIS A 39 16.73 -6.26 5.41
N GLY A 40 15.80 -6.95 6.08
CA GLY A 40 14.54 -6.32 6.52
C GLY A 40 13.56 -5.92 5.41
N LYS A 41 13.63 -6.49 4.20
CA LYS A 41 12.69 -6.20 3.09
C LYS A 41 11.21 -6.25 3.51
N SER A 42 10.82 -7.31 4.19
CA SER A 42 9.44 -7.50 4.69
C SER A 42 9.08 -6.49 5.79
N THR A 43 10.07 -6.03 6.57
CA THR A 43 9.89 -4.98 7.57
C THR A 43 9.63 -3.62 6.91
N VAL A 44 10.34 -3.28 5.84
CA VAL A 44 10.10 -2.05 5.06
C VAL A 44 8.70 -2.06 4.47
N VAL A 45 8.28 -3.19 3.87
CA VAL A 45 6.90 -3.32 3.33
C VAL A 45 5.86 -3.15 4.44
N LYS A 46 6.08 -3.72 5.63
CA LYS A 46 5.20 -3.54 6.79
C LYS A 46 5.15 -2.08 7.27
N ALA A 47 6.28 -1.37 7.30
CA ALA A 47 6.33 0.02 7.71
C ALA A 47 5.55 0.94 6.76
N ILE A 48 5.61 0.68 5.44
CA ILE A 48 4.93 1.47 4.42
C ILE A 48 3.43 1.15 4.35
N SER A 49 3.08 -0.14 4.33
CA SER A 49 1.70 -0.58 4.12
C SER A 49 0.89 -0.77 5.41
N GLY A 50 1.56 -0.87 6.56
CA GLY A 50 0.97 -1.32 7.82
C GLY A 50 0.61 -2.82 7.85
N VAL A 51 0.77 -3.54 6.73
CA VAL A 51 0.35 -4.94 6.60
C VAL A 51 1.55 -5.86 6.78
N HIS A 52 1.42 -6.83 7.68
CA HIS A 52 2.40 -7.90 7.78
C HIS A 52 2.21 -8.91 6.64
N THR A 53 3.24 -9.07 5.81
CA THR A 53 3.19 -9.91 4.60
C THR A 53 3.40 -11.40 4.89
N VAL A 54 3.99 -11.76 6.02
CA VAL A 54 4.17 -13.16 6.44
C VAL A 54 2.83 -13.71 6.95
N ARG A 55 2.32 -14.74 6.27
CA ARG A 55 1.01 -15.35 6.59
C ARG A 55 1.12 -16.80 7.05
N PHE A 56 2.25 -17.47 6.80
CA PHE A 56 2.41 -18.89 7.08
C PHE A 56 3.17 -19.12 8.38
N LYS A 57 2.69 -20.05 9.22
CA LYS A 57 3.31 -20.36 10.52
C LYS A 57 4.78 -20.78 10.38
N ASN A 58 5.09 -21.62 9.39
CA ASN A 58 6.46 -22.06 9.11
C ASN A 58 7.41 -20.91 8.73
N GLU A 59 6.90 -19.84 8.11
CA GLU A 59 7.70 -18.65 7.77
C GLU A 59 7.95 -17.80 9.01
N LEU A 60 6.94 -17.68 9.89
CA LEU A 60 7.02 -16.94 11.14
C LEU A 60 8.03 -17.58 12.10
N GLU A 61 7.98 -18.91 12.25
CA GLU A 61 8.89 -19.66 13.12
C GLU A 61 10.35 -19.60 12.64
N ARG A 62 10.57 -19.53 11.32
CA ARG A 62 11.90 -19.51 10.71
C ARG A 62 12.43 -18.11 10.42
N ASN A 63 11.64 -17.06 10.63
CA ASN A 63 11.96 -15.67 10.31
C ASN A 63 12.44 -15.45 8.86
N ILE A 64 11.88 -16.20 7.91
CA ILE A 64 12.21 -16.10 6.47
C ILE A 64 10.96 -15.90 5.63
N THR A 65 11.13 -15.26 4.47
CA THR A 65 10.07 -15.12 3.46
C THR A 65 10.29 -16.20 2.40
N ILE A 66 9.36 -17.15 2.30
CA ILE A 66 9.43 -18.27 1.34
C ILE A 66 8.48 -18.00 0.17
N LYS A 67 7.28 -17.52 0.48
CA LYS A 67 6.25 -17.16 -0.48
C LYS A 67 6.25 -15.66 -0.74
N LEU A 68 5.82 -15.28 -1.94
CA LEU A 68 5.68 -13.89 -2.30
C LEU A 68 4.59 -13.24 -1.43
N GLY A 69 4.99 -12.24 -0.66
CA GLY A 69 4.07 -11.43 0.14
C GLY A 69 3.50 -10.28 -0.68
N TYR A 70 2.23 -9.97 -0.47
CA TYR A 70 1.56 -8.82 -1.10
C TYR A 70 0.91 -7.93 -0.04
N ALA A 71 1.01 -6.62 -0.23
CA ALA A 71 0.41 -5.62 0.64
C ALA A 71 -0.03 -4.40 -0.17
N ASN A 72 -1.24 -3.93 0.09
CA ASN A 72 -1.75 -2.68 -0.47
C ASN A 72 -1.32 -1.51 0.41
N ALA A 73 -0.78 -0.46 -0.20
CA ALA A 73 -0.47 0.80 0.47
C ALA A 73 -1.19 1.94 -0.26
N LYS A 74 -1.74 2.88 0.50
CA LYS A 74 -2.34 4.11 -0.03
C LYS A 74 -1.52 5.30 0.44
N ILE A 75 -0.99 6.08 -0.51
CA ILE A 75 -0.22 7.27 -0.23
C ILE A 75 -1.16 8.46 -0.34
N TYR A 76 -1.30 9.21 0.75
CA TYR A 76 -2.07 10.44 0.80
C TYR A 76 -1.12 11.61 0.89
N LYS A 77 -1.33 12.60 0.04
CA LYS A 77 -0.64 13.89 0.13
C LYS A 77 -1.50 14.82 0.99
N LEU A 78 -0.90 15.43 1.99
CA LEU A 78 -1.51 16.52 2.72
C LEU A 78 -1.22 17.82 1.95
N ASP A 79 -2.27 18.44 1.41
CA ASP A 79 -2.17 19.70 0.65
C ASP A 79 -2.44 20.93 1.54
N ASP A 80 -2.73 20.73 2.82
CA ASP A 80 -2.98 21.82 3.77
C ASP A 80 -1.66 22.49 4.18
N PRO A 81 -1.47 23.80 3.87
CA PRO A 81 -0.25 24.53 4.21
C PRO A 81 -0.09 24.79 5.71
N SER A 82 -1.11 24.57 6.53
CA SER A 82 -1.06 24.79 7.99
C SER A 82 -0.35 23.67 8.75
N CYS A 83 -0.12 22.51 8.12
CA CYS A 83 0.55 21.39 8.73
C CYS A 83 2.04 21.37 8.36
N PRO A 84 2.96 21.57 9.32
CA PRO A 84 4.39 21.42 9.05
C PRO A 84 4.70 19.96 8.73
N ARG A 85 5.67 19.73 7.84
CA ARG A 85 6.15 18.37 7.55
C ARG A 85 6.68 17.74 8.84
N PRO A 86 6.43 16.44 9.08
CA PRO A 86 7.08 15.72 10.16
C PRO A 86 8.61 15.85 10.00
N GLU A 87 9.32 16.11 11.09
CA GLU A 87 10.80 16.07 11.12
C GLU A 87 11.35 14.67 10.86
#